data_AF-A0A133MI07-F1
#
_entry.id   AF-A0A133MI07-F1
#
_cell.length_a   1.000
_cell.length_b   1.000
_cell.length_c   1.000
_cell.angle_alpha   90.00
_cell.angle_beta   90.00
_cell.angle_gamma   90.00
#
_symmetry.space_group_name_H-M   'P 1'
#
loop_
_entity.id
_entity.type
_entity.pdbx_description
1 polymer ?
#
loop_
_entity_poly.entity_id
_entity_poly.type
_entity_poly.pdbx_seq_one_letter_code
_entity_poly.pdbx_strand_id
1 'polypeptide(L)' 'MAREFAKNFYNSKAWKECREYIFRKFHGLCVECGKPGEEVHHIEHI' A
#
# COMPACT_ATOMS: atom_id res chain seq x y z
N MET A 1 -12.03 2.27 2.89
CA MET A 1 -12.11 3.76 2.91
C MET A 1 -11.33 4.28 4.10
N ALA A 2 -10.46 5.28 3.90
CA ALA A 2 -9.63 5.83 4.98
C ALA A 2 -10.44 6.67 5.97
N ARG A 3 -10.10 6.57 7.26
CA ARG A 3 -10.61 7.46 8.31
C ARG A 3 -10.18 8.90 8.02
N GLU A 4 -10.97 9.88 8.50
CA GLU A 4 -10.80 11.30 8.14
C GLU A 4 -9.39 11.84 8.41
N PHE A 5 -8.81 11.53 9.58
CA PHE A 5 -7.45 11.94 9.94
C PHE A 5 -6.37 11.39 8.98
N ALA A 6 -6.63 10.25 8.33
CA ALA A 6 -5.66 9.57 7.49
C ALA A 6 -5.81 9.94 6.00
N LYS A 7 -6.90 10.60 5.59
CA LYS A 7 -7.15 10.94 4.18
C LYS A 7 -6.00 11.76 3.58
N ASN A 8 -5.47 12.72 4.31
CA ASN A 8 -4.35 13.55 3.84
C ASN A 8 -3.09 12.71 3.59
N PHE A 9 -2.79 11.75 4.47
CA PHE A 9 -1.68 10.83 4.30
C PHE A 9 -1.86 9.96 3.04
N TYR A 10 -3.01 9.29 2.89
CA TYR A 10 -3.28 8.44 1.73
C TYR A 10 -3.38 9.21 0.41
N ASN A 11 -3.69 10.51 0.46
CA ASN A 11 -3.70 11.39 -0.72
C ASN A 11 -2.33 12.01 -1.02
N SER A 12 -1.37 11.92 -0.11
CA SER A 12 -0.03 12.50 -0.26
C SER A 12 0.74 11.88 -1.44
N LYS A 13 1.64 12.67 -2.03
CA LYS A 13 2.55 12.20 -3.08
C LYS A 13 3.43 11.04 -2.59
N ALA A 14 3.98 11.18 -1.38
CA ALA A 14 4.85 10.18 -0.77
C ALA A 14 4.18 8.80 -0.63
N TRP A 15 2.92 8.75 -0.17
CA TRP A 15 2.20 7.48 -0.09
C TRP A 15 1.94 6.86 -1.47
N LYS A 16 1.54 7.66 -2.46
CA LYS A 16 1.27 7.16 -3.81
C LYS A 16 2.52 6.56 -4.46
N GLU A 17 3.66 7.24 -4.33
CA GLU A 17 4.96 6.75 -4.82
C GLU A 17 5.40 5.48 -4.07
N CYS A 18 5.24 5.44 -2.75
CA CYS A 18 5.52 4.24 -1.95
C CYS A 18 4.65 3.05 -2.39
N ARG A 19 3.33 3.26 -2.53
CA ARG A 19 2.39 2.24 -2.99
C ARG A 19 2.79 1.69 -4.37
N GLU A 20 3.15 2.57 -5.30
CA GLU A 20 3.59 2.17 -6.63
C GLU A 20 4.91 1.40 -6.60
N TYR A 21 5.88 1.84 -5.79
CA TYR A 21 7.13 1.12 -5.58
C TYR A 21 6.88 -0.30 -5.06
N ILE A 22 6.04 -0.47 -4.04
CA ILE A 22 5.69 -1.78 -3.48
C ILE A 22 5.02 -2.66 -4.53
N PHE A 23 4.05 -2.13 -5.28
CA PHE A 23 3.40 -2.87 -6.36
C PHE A 23 4.40 -3.38 -7.40
N ARG A 24 5.34 -2.52 -7.83
CA ARG A 24 6.40 -2.90 -8.79
C ARG A 24 7.37 -3.92 -8.20
N LYS A 25 7.78 -3.74 -6.94
CA LYS A 25 8.73 -4.61 -6.23
C LYS A 25 8.22 -6.05 -6.12
N PHE A 26 6.93 -6.23 -5.91
CA PHE A 26 6.30 -7.54 -5.78
C PHE A 26 5.59 -7.99 -7.06
N HIS A 27 5.90 -7.36 -8.20
CA HIS A 27 5.35 -7.71 -9.52
C HIS A 27 3.81 -7.74 -9.57
N GLY A 28 3.16 -6.90 -8.76
CA GLY A 28 1.71 -6.84 -8.63
C GLY A 28 1.08 -8.04 -7.93
N LEU A 29 1.85 -8.84 -7.18
CA LEU A 29 1.38 -10.01 -6.45
C LEU A 29 1.29 -9.74 -4.94
N CYS A 30 0.33 -10.40 -4.29
CA CYS A 30 0.21 -10.44 -2.84
C CYS A 30 1.36 -11.26 -2.24
N VAL A 31 2.03 -10.67 -1.25
CA VAL A 31 3.20 -11.28 -0.59
C VAL A 31 2.86 -12.48 0.29
N GLU A 32 1.59 -12.64 0.68
CA GLU A 32 1.15 -13.76 1.51
C GLU A 32 0.67 -14.94 0.67
N CYS A 33 -0.13 -14.70 -0.38
CA CYS A 33 -0.80 -15.76 -1.13
C CYS A 33 -0.37 -15.90 -2.60
N GLY A 34 0.43 -14.98 -3.14
CA GLY A 34 0.94 -15.02 -4.52
C GLY A 34 -0.08 -14.71 -5.63
N LYS A 35 -1.33 -14.38 -5.30
CA LYS A 35 -2.36 -13.94 -6.27
C LYS A 35 -2.19 -12.45 -6.61
N PRO A 36 -2.83 -11.91 -7.67
CA PRO A 36 -2.82 -10.48 -7.94
C PRO A 36 -3.16 -9.64 -6.70
N GLY A 37 -2.33 -8.64 -6.40
CA GLY A 37 -2.49 -7.77 -5.24
C GLY A 37 -3.50 -6.66 -5.48
N GLU A 38 -4.42 -6.47 -4.53
CA GLU A 38 -5.46 -5.44 -4.60
C GLU A 38 -5.08 -4.16 -3.83
N GLU A 39 -4.34 -4.32 -2.74
CA GLU A 39 -3.96 -3.22 -1.84
C GLU A 39 -2.56 -3.40 -1.23
N VAL A 40 -2.06 -2.34 -0.60
CA VAL A 40 -0.80 -2.35 0.17
C VAL A 40 -1.14 -2.09 1.63
N HIS A 41 -0.97 -3.10 2.47
CA HIS A 41 -1.18 -3.00 3.91
C HIS A 41 -0.01 -2.33 4.62
N HIS A 42 -0.32 -1.59 5.69
CA HIS A 42 0.71 -1.15 6.63
C HIS A 42 0.99 -2.29 7.60
N ILE A 43 2.27 -2.60 7.82
CA ILE A 43 2.69 -3.56 8.84
C ILE A 43 3.10 -2.74 10.07
N GLU A 44 2.34 -2.85 11.15
CA GLU A 44 2.74 -2.28 12.44
C GLU A 44 3.82 -3.17 13.04
N HIS A 45 5.04 -2.64 13.17
CA HIS A 45 6.07 -3.27 13.97
C HIS A 45 5.74 -3.00 15.44
N ILE A 46 5.43 -4.07 16.19
CA ILE A 46 5.19 -4.06 17.63
C ILE A 46 6.54 -4.13 18.37
#